data_AF-A0AAE8F7L0-F1
#
_entry.id   AF-A0AAE8F7L0-F1
#
_cell.length_a   1.000
_cell.length_b   1.000
_cell.length_c   1.000
_cell.angle_alpha   90.00
_cell.angle_beta   90.00
_cell.angle_gamma   90.00
#
_symmetry.space_group_name_H-M   'P 1'
#
loop_
_entity.id
_entity.type
_entity.pdbx_description
1 polymer ?
#
loop_
_entity_poly.entity_id
_entity_poly.type
_entity_poly.pdbx_seq_one_letter_code
_entity_poly.pdbx_strand_id
1 'polypeptide(L)'
;MQKQAGLYAEKKRVQWINATGVASRVSHKIQAMLGMRDAQSRAQAFVEFMAEGKGKSDATALDLGDGWTRITRVVNGKTALIDVQCDSDGQVVDARYPGKFPFLPEGKEREAYNTVLHEMQLRAPDTLSQVPVYYVNRNTRGYLIPTHGYVVAGYPNRGRKSGAILYGVGGDPKRGHVVLDEKLLGHLIGKDYSKNPHKLSAEIRAALLALAGTLFATREEFYEAYRRARGGEASSFALHDEITAIYRLLPLSTMEMWPKKAGDYTVERPPAPERDLRAFEHLPRDFRRKVWLRKISDVDSIDLLEARQQFTLHQLYQDELLGRNGTGVPLRNPEVKMDVARRNRVLAPTPRFQRLPPHKTDKVGNCNTGASSLLQRAVDRYADKNNLPSKKVAAASCFGVGSTHRLAIWDPLGIDAKKGITS
;
A
#
# COMPACT_ATOMS: atom_id res chain seq x y z
N MET A 1 32.49 48.58 21.05
CA MET A 1 31.36 47.91 20.39
C MET A 1 31.57 47.91 18.87
N GLN A 2 32.35 46.97 18.34
CA GLN A 2 32.83 47.02 16.93
C GLN A 2 32.57 45.70 16.17
N LYS A 3 31.61 44.89 16.64
CA LYS A 3 31.40 43.50 16.20
C LYS A 3 29.97 43.14 15.72
N GLN A 4 29.08 44.12 15.54
CA GLN A 4 27.71 43.89 15.03
C GLN A 4 27.37 44.66 13.74
N ALA A 5 28.16 45.63 13.30
CA ALA A 5 27.91 46.38 12.06
C ALA A 5 28.37 45.65 10.78
N GLY A 6 29.25 44.64 10.89
CA GLY A 6 29.95 44.03 9.74
C GLY A 6 29.44 42.67 9.25
N LEU A 7 28.35 42.11 9.82
CA LEU A 7 27.93 40.72 9.53
C LEU A 7 26.53 40.54 8.91
N TYR A 8 25.75 41.62 8.77
CA TYR A 8 24.48 41.61 8.02
C TYR A 8 24.54 42.33 6.66
N ALA A 9 25.64 43.05 6.37
CA ALA A 9 25.78 43.84 5.15
C ALA A 9 26.16 43.03 3.90
N GLU A 10 26.69 41.81 4.05
CA GLU A 10 27.55 41.21 3.02
C GLU A 10 27.20 39.75 2.64
N LYS A 11 25.91 39.38 2.64
CA LYS A 11 25.50 38.03 2.19
C LYS A 11 24.19 37.90 1.39
N LYS A 12 23.64 39.00 0.86
CA LYS A 12 22.52 38.99 -0.13
C LYS A 12 22.64 40.02 -1.26
N ARG A 13 23.86 40.44 -1.59
CA ARG A 13 24.20 40.89 -2.96
C ARG A 13 24.84 39.72 -3.71
N VAL A 14 24.77 39.78 -5.05
CA VAL A 14 25.23 38.77 -6.03
C VAL A 14 24.22 37.62 -6.26
N GLN A 15 23.88 37.40 -7.53
CA GLN A 15 22.92 36.42 -8.09
C GLN A 15 21.41 36.67 -7.85
N TRP A 16 20.92 37.81 -8.35
CA TRP A 16 19.51 37.99 -8.77
C TRP A 16 19.43 38.75 -10.11
N ILE A 17 20.32 38.38 -11.04
CA ILE A 17 20.42 38.93 -12.39
C ILE A 17 19.48 38.13 -13.31
N ASN A 18 18.71 38.84 -14.13
CA ASN A 18 17.82 38.37 -15.21
C ASN A 18 16.44 37.80 -14.83
N ALA A 19 15.52 38.72 -14.51
CA ALA A 19 14.16 38.68 -15.02
C ALA A 19 13.78 40.08 -15.55
N THR A 20 13.12 40.15 -16.70
CA THR A 20 12.98 41.35 -17.57
C THR A 20 11.97 42.39 -17.07
N GLY A 21 12.18 42.89 -15.85
CA GLY A 21 11.33 43.91 -15.19
C GLY A 21 11.81 44.27 -13.79
N VAL A 22 13.13 44.44 -13.62
CA VAL A 22 13.78 44.51 -12.30
C VAL A 22 13.28 45.69 -11.45
N ALA A 23 13.08 46.87 -12.04
CA ALA A 23 12.75 48.11 -11.31
C ALA A 23 11.44 47.99 -10.50
N SER A 24 10.35 47.53 -11.13
CA SER A 24 9.04 47.40 -10.46
C SER A 24 9.08 46.37 -9.34
N ARG A 25 9.75 45.22 -9.55
CA ARG A 25 9.88 44.16 -8.54
C ARG A 25 10.79 44.56 -7.38
N VAL A 26 11.81 45.39 -7.62
CA VAL A 26 12.66 45.98 -6.57
C VAL A 26 11.90 47.04 -5.77
N SER A 27 11.20 47.97 -6.43
CA SER A 27 10.37 48.99 -5.78
C SER A 27 9.28 48.37 -4.91
N HIS A 28 8.56 47.38 -5.46
CA HIS A 28 7.57 46.57 -4.74
C HIS A 28 8.14 45.92 -3.47
N LYS A 29 9.37 45.41 -3.52
CA LYS A 29 10.02 44.75 -2.37
C LYS A 29 10.52 45.76 -1.34
N ILE A 30 10.96 46.95 -1.78
CA ILE A 30 11.34 48.07 -0.92
C ILE A 30 10.10 48.59 -0.16
N GLN A 31 9.01 48.92 -0.86
CA GLN A 31 7.76 49.40 -0.24
C GLN A 31 7.19 48.39 0.78
N ALA A 32 7.27 47.09 0.49
CA ALA A 32 6.85 46.04 1.42
C ALA A 32 7.75 45.95 2.67
N MET A 33 9.07 46.11 2.54
CA MET A 33 10.00 46.12 3.69
C MET A 33 9.90 47.40 4.52
N LEU A 34 9.52 48.53 3.91
CA LEU A 34 9.30 49.81 4.59
C LEU A 34 7.91 49.94 5.24
N GLY A 35 7.04 48.94 5.12
CA GLY A 35 5.66 48.99 5.64
C GLY A 35 4.72 49.95 4.89
N MET A 36 5.17 50.53 3.77
CA MET A 36 4.48 51.58 3.01
C MET A 36 3.39 51.03 2.06
N ARG A 37 2.76 49.90 2.40
CA ARG A 37 1.71 49.29 1.60
C ARG A 37 0.40 49.19 2.39
N ASP A 38 -0.61 49.90 1.92
CA ASP A 38 -2.00 49.66 2.30
C ASP A 38 -2.47 48.24 1.90
N ALA A 39 -3.70 47.89 2.26
CA ALA A 39 -4.26 46.58 1.96
C ALA A 39 -4.58 46.38 0.46
N GLN A 40 -4.98 47.46 -0.22
CA GLN A 40 -5.42 47.46 -1.62
C GLN A 40 -4.24 47.18 -2.57
N SER A 41 -3.12 47.89 -2.38
CA SER A 41 -1.84 47.71 -3.07
C SER A 41 -1.24 46.31 -2.87
N ARG A 42 -1.56 45.63 -1.76
CA ARG A 42 -1.17 44.23 -1.51
C ARG A 42 -2.10 43.25 -2.22
N ALA A 43 -3.40 43.50 -2.20
CA ALA A 43 -4.39 42.68 -2.90
C ALA A 43 -4.15 42.73 -4.43
N GLN A 44 -3.98 43.93 -5.00
CA GLN A 44 -3.76 44.10 -6.43
C GLN A 44 -2.46 43.44 -6.91
N ALA A 45 -1.35 43.59 -6.19
CA ALA A 45 -0.12 42.88 -6.53
C ALA A 45 -0.22 41.35 -6.39
N PHE A 46 -1.10 40.83 -5.52
CA PHE A 46 -1.39 39.41 -5.44
C PHE A 46 -2.25 38.93 -6.61
N VAL A 47 -3.26 39.72 -7.01
CA VAL A 47 -4.10 39.50 -8.21
C VAL A 47 -3.22 39.42 -9.47
N GLU A 48 -2.34 40.40 -9.69
CA GLU A 48 -1.38 40.45 -10.80
C GLU A 48 -0.43 39.24 -10.79
N PHE A 49 0.12 38.89 -9.61
CA PHE A 49 0.99 37.72 -9.45
C PHE A 49 0.29 36.39 -9.76
N MET A 50 -1.02 36.30 -9.47
CA MET A 50 -1.83 35.15 -9.87
C MET A 50 -2.07 35.17 -11.39
N ALA A 51 -2.47 36.31 -11.98
CA ALA A 51 -2.68 36.46 -13.42
C ALA A 51 -1.44 36.11 -14.27
N GLU A 52 -0.24 36.52 -13.82
CA GLU A 52 1.05 36.11 -14.38
C GLU A 52 1.27 34.57 -14.39
N GLY A 53 0.43 33.77 -13.71
CA GLY A 53 0.55 32.31 -13.61
C GLY A 53 0.29 31.55 -14.91
N LYS A 54 -0.45 32.13 -15.86
CA LYS A 54 -0.91 31.44 -17.09
C LYS A 54 0.27 30.83 -17.86
N GLY A 55 0.22 29.51 -18.08
CA GLY A 55 1.25 28.75 -18.81
C GLY A 55 2.46 28.29 -17.99
N LYS A 56 2.52 28.55 -16.67
CA LYS A 56 3.58 28.04 -15.79
C LYS A 56 3.19 26.69 -15.16
N SER A 57 4.17 25.83 -14.89
CA SER A 57 3.94 24.49 -14.33
C SER A 57 3.47 24.47 -12.87
N ASP A 58 3.53 25.61 -12.15
CA ASP A 58 3.02 25.79 -10.79
C ASP A 58 1.58 26.32 -10.75
N ALA A 59 0.94 26.51 -11.90
CA ALA A 59 -0.36 27.15 -12.03
C ALA A 59 -1.27 26.50 -13.10
N THR A 60 -2.59 26.70 -12.96
CA THR A 60 -3.59 26.37 -13.98
C THR A 60 -4.44 27.60 -14.30
N ALA A 61 -4.93 27.68 -15.53
CA ALA A 61 -5.85 28.72 -15.98
C ALA A 61 -7.03 28.06 -16.71
N LEU A 62 -8.25 28.25 -16.19
CA LEU A 62 -9.49 27.71 -16.74
C LEU A 62 -10.38 28.86 -17.21
N ASP A 63 -10.73 28.85 -18.49
CA ASP A 63 -11.77 29.71 -19.08
C ASP A 63 -13.13 29.36 -18.47
N LEU A 64 -13.80 30.35 -17.86
CA LEU A 64 -15.10 30.21 -17.21
C LEU A 64 -16.26 30.73 -18.08
N GLY A 65 -15.99 31.26 -19.28
CA GLY A 65 -16.95 32.06 -20.03
C GLY A 65 -17.07 33.50 -19.51
N ASP A 66 -17.81 34.34 -20.22
CA ASP A 66 -18.06 35.76 -19.92
C ASP A 66 -16.80 36.61 -19.65
N GLY A 67 -15.67 36.21 -20.26
CA GLY A 67 -14.35 36.84 -20.08
C GLY A 67 -13.63 36.48 -18.76
N TRP A 68 -14.22 35.65 -17.91
CA TRP A 68 -13.62 35.23 -16.64
C TRP A 68 -12.67 34.04 -16.82
N THR A 69 -11.54 34.07 -16.12
CA THR A 69 -10.58 32.98 -16.03
C THR A 69 -10.32 32.63 -14.57
N ARG A 70 -10.52 31.38 -14.18
CA ARG A 70 -10.07 30.85 -12.88
C ARG A 70 -8.59 30.54 -12.94
N ILE A 71 -7.84 31.02 -11.96
CA ILE A 71 -6.42 30.72 -11.81
C ILE A 71 -6.17 30.04 -10.47
N THR A 72 -5.54 28.87 -10.52
CA THR A 72 -5.05 28.15 -9.35
C THR A 72 -3.53 28.14 -9.38
N ARG A 73 -2.86 28.34 -8.24
CA ARG A 73 -1.39 28.37 -8.17
C ARG A 73 -0.86 27.86 -6.84
N VAL A 74 0.28 27.17 -6.85
CA VAL A 74 0.98 26.75 -5.62
C VAL A 74 1.94 27.86 -5.17
N VAL A 75 1.68 28.42 -3.99
CA VAL A 75 2.47 29.52 -3.41
C VAL A 75 3.00 29.08 -2.04
N ASN A 76 4.32 28.98 -1.89
CA ASN A 76 4.99 28.50 -0.66
C ASN A 76 4.42 27.17 -0.13
N GLY A 77 4.08 26.24 -1.02
CA GLY A 77 3.52 24.93 -0.68
C GLY A 77 2.04 24.93 -0.28
N LYS A 78 1.32 26.04 -0.48
CA LYS A 78 -0.15 26.13 -0.28
C LYS A 78 -0.85 26.47 -1.59
N THR A 79 -2.05 25.95 -1.78
CA THR A 79 -2.83 26.24 -2.99
C THR A 79 -3.61 27.55 -2.85
N ALA A 80 -3.43 28.48 -3.79
CA ALA A 80 -4.17 29.72 -3.91
C ALA A 80 -5.09 29.68 -5.14
N LEU A 81 -6.27 30.31 -5.05
CA LEU A 81 -7.23 30.39 -6.14
C LEU A 81 -7.80 31.81 -6.25
N ILE A 82 -8.05 32.26 -7.48
CA ILE A 82 -8.74 33.51 -7.79
C ILE A 82 -9.46 33.41 -9.13
N ASP A 83 -10.60 34.08 -9.28
CA ASP A 83 -11.22 34.29 -10.61
C ASP A 83 -10.87 35.72 -11.05
N VAL A 84 -10.29 35.89 -12.24
CA VAL A 84 -9.90 37.19 -12.81
C VAL A 84 -10.56 37.42 -14.16
N GLN A 85 -10.82 38.67 -14.50
CA GLN A 85 -11.16 39.11 -15.84
C GLN A 85 -9.99 39.94 -16.38
N CYS A 86 -9.58 39.69 -17.62
CA CYS A 86 -8.51 40.41 -18.30
C CYS A 86 -9.02 41.16 -19.53
N ASP A 87 -8.38 42.28 -19.87
CA ASP A 87 -8.57 42.96 -21.14
C ASP A 87 -7.86 42.25 -22.31
N SER A 88 -7.93 42.84 -23.51
CA SER A 88 -7.27 42.34 -24.73
C SER A 88 -5.75 42.30 -24.63
N ASP A 89 -5.16 43.12 -23.77
CA ASP A 89 -3.71 43.24 -23.58
C ASP A 89 -3.21 42.31 -22.46
N GLY A 90 -4.14 41.60 -21.80
CA GLY A 90 -3.87 40.65 -20.72
C GLY A 90 -3.74 41.28 -19.33
N GLN A 91 -4.04 42.57 -19.17
CA GLN A 91 -4.07 43.22 -17.86
C GLN A 91 -5.33 42.85 -17.11
N VAL A 92 -5.26 42.74 -15.78
CA VAL A 92 -6.42 42.37 -14.95
C VAL A 92 -7.32 43.60 -14.76
N VAL A 93 -8.56 43.51 -15.21
CA VAL A 93 -9.58 44.55 -15.07
C VAL A 93 -10.51 44.33 -13.88
N ASP A 94 -10.75 43.08 -13.49
CA ASP A 94 -11.52 42.72 -12.30
C ASP A 94 -11.01 41.39 -11.69
N ALA A 95 -11.21 41.19 -10.39
CA ALA A 95 -10.82 40.00 -9.67
C ALA A 95 -11.74 39.72 -8.48
N ARG A 96 -12.20 38.47 -8.37
CA ARG A 96 -13.17 38.04 -7.35
C ARG A 96 -12.76 36.74 -6.66
N TYR A 97 -13.35 36.51 -5.48
CA TYR A 97 -13.21 35.24 -4.80
C TYR A 97 -13.90 34.12 -5.61
N PRO A 98 -13.27 32.94 -5.77
CA PRO A 98 -13.79 31.85 -6.60
C PRO A 98 -15.19 31.37 -6.21
N GLY A 99 -16.13 31.43 -7.16
CA GLY A 99 -17.48 30.88 -7.02
C GLY A 99 -17.57 29.36 -7.26
N LYS A 100 -18.76 28.78 -7.07
CA LYS A 100 -19.07 27.43 -7.62
C LYS A 100 -18.87 27.46 -9.15
N PHE A 101 -18.40 26.36 -9.73
CA PHE A 101 -18.11 26.26 -11.16
C PHE A 101 -19.33 26.66 -12.03
N PRO A 102 -19.25 27.75 -12.81
CA PRO A 102 -20.34 28.25 -13.64
C PRO A 102 -20.34 27.53 -15.00
N PHE A 103 -20.77 26.26 -15.01
CA PHE A 103 -20.83 25.40 -16.20
C PHE A 103 -19.45 25.12 -16.85
N LEU A 104 -19.45 24.30 -17.90
CA LEU A 104 -18.26 23.99 -18.71
C LEU A 104 -18.37 24.77 -20.03
N PRO A 105 -17.29 25.39 -20.53
CA PRO A 105 -17.31 26.06 -21.83
C PRO A 105 -17.56 25.07 -22.97
N GLU A 106 -18.62 25.31 -23.74
CA GLU A 106 -19.04 24.50 -24.88
C GLU A 106 -17.95 24.49 -25.97
N GLY A 107 -17.63 23.31 -26.51
CA GLY A 107 -16.54 23.08 -27.45
C GLY A 107 -15.13 23.04 -26.85
N LYS A 108 -14.96 23.26 -25.54
CA LYS A 108 -13.68 23.14 -24.81
C LYS A 108 -13.74 22.15 -23.64
N GLU A 109 -14.70 21.24 -23.63
CA GLU A 109 -15.02 20.37 -22.48
C GLU A 109 -13.82 19.52 -22.04
N ARG A 110 -12.98 19.07 -22.99
CA ARG A 110 -11.78 18.27 -22.71
C ARG A 110 -10.66 19.08 -22.07
N GLU A 111 -10.47 20.33 -22.49
CA GLU A 111 -9.50 21.25 -21.89
C GLU A 111 -9.96 21.66 -20.49
N ALA A 112 -11.25 21.96 -20.34
CA ALA A 112 -11.87 22.24 -19.05
C ALA A 112 -11.76 21.05 -18.09
N TYR A 113 -12.07 19.83 -18.55
CA TYR A 113 -11.91 18.61 -17.77
C TYR A 113 -10.46 18.39 -17.31
N ASN A 114 -9.49 18.49 -18.22
CA ASN A 114 -8.06 18.35 -17.88
C ASN A 114 -7.61 19.40 -16.86
N THR A 115 -8.08 20.64 -17.01
CA THR A 115 -7.72 21.75 -16.12
C THR A 115 -8.37 21.61 -14.74
N VAL A 116 -9.62 21.17 -14.67
CA VAL A 116 -10.30 20.84 -13.40
C VAL A 116 -9.66 19.62 -12.73
N LEU A 117 -9.29 18.58 -13.49
CA LEU A 117 -8.56 17.43 -12.95
C LEU A 117 -7.20 17.86 -12.38
N HIS A 118 -6.47 18.74 -13.06
CA HIS A 118 -5.19 19.23 -12.59
C HIS A 118 -5.34 20.19 -11.39
N GLU A 119 -6.36 21.05 -11.37
CA GLU A 119 -6.75 21.82 -10.19
C GLU A 119 -7.04 20.90 -8.99
N MET A 120 -7.84 19.84 -9.21
CA MET A 120 -8.14 18.85 -8.17
C MET A 120 -6.88 18.12 -7.68
N GLN A 121 -5.89 17.86 -8.54
CA GLN A 121 -4.61 17.27 -8.15
C GLN A 121 -3.75 18.23 -7.32
N LEU A 122 -3.64 19.50 -7.72
CA LEU A 122 -2.92 20.53 -6.96
C LEU A 122 -3.56 20.76 -5.59
N ARG A 123 -4.90 20.80 -5.55
CA ARG A 123 -5.69 20.98 -4.33
C ARG A 123 -5.84 19.71 -3.50
N ALA A 124 -5.53 18.53 -4.03
CA ALA A 124 -5.80 17.24 -3.37
C ALA A 124 -5.25 17.15 -1.94
N PRO A 125 -4.01 17.62 -1.64
CA PRO A 125 -3.48 17.61 -0.27
C PRO A 125 -4.28 18.46 0.72
N ASP A 126 -4.87 19.56 0.24
CA ASP A 126 -5.62 20.55 1.05
C ASP A 126 -7.12 20.22 1.14
N THR A 127 -7.68 19.52 0.14
CA THR A 127 -9.15 19.34 -0.03
C THR A 127 -9.65 17.91 0.19
N LEU A 128 -8.82 16.88 0.03
CA LEU A 128 -9.23 15.51 0.32
C LEU A 128 -9.19 15.28 1.83
N SER A 129 -10.38 15.14 2.44
CA SER A 129 -10.48 14.74 3.84
C SER A 129 -9.70 13.44 4.07
N GLN A 130 -8.71 13.45 4.97
CA GLN A 130 -7.94 12.25 5.31
C GLN A 130 -8.90 11.10 5.69
N VAL A 131 -8.85 10.01 4.93
CA VAL A 131 -9.68 8.82 5.21
C VAL A 131 -9.06 8.10 6.40
N PRO A 132 -9.75 7.99 7.55
CA PRO A 132 -9.15 7.48 8.76
C PRO A 132 -8.87 5.98 8.67
N VAL A 133 -7.70 5.58 9.16
CA VAL A 133 -7.23 4.19 9.17
C VAL A 133 -7.52 3.53 10.53
N TYR A 134 -8.06 2.32 10.48
CA TYR A 134 -8.37 1.50 11.65
C TYR A 134 -7.74 0.11 11.53
N TYR A 135 -7.07 -0.32 12.58
CA TYR A 135 -6.87 -1.75 12.82
C TYR A 135 -8.13 -2.31 13.49
N VAL A 136 -8.70 -3.37 12.93
CA VAL A 136 -9.90 -4.04 13.43
C VAL A 136 -9.56 -5.47 13.79
N ASN A 137 -9.86 -5.88 15.03
CA ASN A 137 -9.80 -7.28 15.45
C ASN A 137 -11.20 -7.74 15.87
N ARG A 138 -11.65 -8.90 15.41
CA ARG A 138 -12.96 -9.45 15.80
C ARG A 138 -12.88 -10.89 16.26
N ASN A 139 -13.89 -11.26 17.05
CA ASN A 139 -14.20 -12.64 17.38
C ASN A 139 -14.65 -13.41 16.12
N THR A 140 -14.19 -14.65 15.97
CA THR A 140 -14.69 -15.59 14.97
C THR A 140 -15.02 -16.91 15.63
N ARG A 141 -16.26 -17.41 15.46
CA ARG A 141 -16.70 -18.75 15.90
C ARG A 141 -16.65 -18.99 17.42
N GLY A 142 -17.22 -18.08 18.21
CA GLY A 142 -17.56 -18.35 19.63
C GLY A 142 -16.39 -18.37 20.62
N TYR A 143 -15.21 -17.86 20.23
CA TYR A 143 -14.09 -17.70 21.17
C TYR A 143 -14.39 -16.59 22.17
N LEU A 144 -13.81 -16.64 23.37
CA LEU A 144 -13.95 -15.54 24.34
C LEU A 144 -13.13 -14.29 23.95
N ILE A 145 -12.14 -14.45 23.06
CA ILE A 145 -11.11 -13.46 22.72
C ILE A 145 -11.17 -13.13 21.21
N PRO A 146 -10.97 -11.86 20.78
CA PRO A 146 -10.85 -11.50 19.37
C PRO A 146 -9.61 -12.12 18.69
N THR A 147 -9.84 -12.90 17.61
CA THR A 147 -8.81 -13.71 16.94
C THR A 147 -8.56 -13.32 15.48
N HIS A 148 -9.39 -12.47 14.87
CA HIS A 148 -9.35 -12.15 13.43
C HIS A 148 -9.08 -10.66 13.17
N GLY A 149 -7.83 -10.34 12.80
CA GLY A 149 -7.35 -8.99 12.49
C GLY A 149 -7.39 -8.61 11.00
N TYR A 150 -7.67 -7.34 10.72
CA TYR A 150 -7.64 -6.72 9.39
C TYR A 150 -7.48 -5.20 9.52
N VAL A 151 -7.12 -4.52 8.43
CA VAL A 151 -7.02 -3.05 8.38
C VAL A 151 -8.14 -2.51 7.50
N VAL A 152 -8.74 -1.39 7.88
CA VAL A 152 -9.76 -0.69 7.08
C VAL A 152 -9.39 0.78 6.99
N ALA A 153 -9.39 1.33 5.78
CA ALA A 153 -9.45 2.79 5.57
C ALA A 153 -10.91 3.15 5.33
N GLY A 154 -11.49 4.02 6.16
CA GLY A 154 -12.90 4.41 6.04
C GLY A 154 -13.52 4.82 7.37
N TYR A 155 -14.78 5.25 7.33
CA TYR A 155 -15.49 5.71 8.53
C TYR A 155 -16.30 4.57 9.16
N PRO A 156 -16.08 4.24 10.46
CA PRO A 156 -16.89 3.25 11.17
C PRO A 156 -18.37 3.62 11.13
N ASN A 157 -19.25 2.61 11.13
CA ASN A 157 -20.70 2.78 10.98
C ASN A 157 -21.18 3.40 9.65
N ARG A 158 -20.28 3.68 8.69
CA ARG A 158 -20.65 4.16 7.34
C ARG A 158 -20.26 3.19 6.21
N GLY A 159 -19.31 2.28 6.45
CA GLY A 159 -19.08 1.09 5.62
C GLY A 159 -18.81 1.35 4.14
N ARG A 160 -19.26 0.43 3.27
CA ARG A 160 -19.22 0.54 1.80
C ARG A 160 -19.87 1.83 1.29
N LYS A 161 -20.94 2.32 1.96
CA LYS A 161 -21.58 3.61 1.63
C LYS A 161 -20.69 4.83 1.91
N SER A 162 -19.58 4.68 2.64
CA SER A 162 -18.52 5.68 2.77
C SER A 162 -17.28 5.42 1.92
N GLY A 163 -17.31 4.43 1.02
CA GLY A 163 -16.13 4.01 0.27
C GLY A 163 -15.07 3.32 1.14
N ALA A 164 -15.45 2.69 2.26
CA ALA A 164 -14.48 2.02 3.12
C ALA A 164 -13.81 0.82 2.42
N ILE A 165 -12.48 0.80 2.41
CA ILE A 165 -11.65 -0.22 1.76
C ILE A 165 -10.98 -1.09 2.82
N LEU A 166 -11.12 -2.41 2.67
CA LEU A 166 -10.40 -3.38 3.50
C LEU A 166 -9.04 -3.71 2.89
N TYR A 167 -8.02 -3.61 3.74
CA TYR A 167 -6.66 -4.01 3.48
C TYR A 167 -6.36 -5.26 4.30
N GLY A 168 -5.92 -6.32 3.63
CA GLY A 168 -5.68 -7.61 4.25
C GLY A 168 -4.56 -8.36 3.56
N VAL A 169 -3.67 -8.90 4.37
CA VAL A 169 -2.61 -9.82 3.96
C VAL A 169 -2.98 -11.20 4.50
N GLY A 170 -2.78 -12.24 3.69
CA GLY A 170 -3.16 -13.62 3.97
C GLY A 170 -2.01 -14.57 3.67
N GLY A 171 -2.16 -15.83 4.08
CA GLY A 171 -1.24 -16.88 3.65
C GLY A 171 -1.57 -17.23 2.21
N ASP A 172 -0.57 -17.20 1.33
CA ASP A 172 -0.70 -17.84 0.03
C ASP A 172 -0.19 -19.29 0.16
N PRO A 173 -1.08 -20.29 0.18
CA PRO A 173 -0.69 -21.69 0.27
C PRO A 173 -0.03 -22.19 -1.00
N LYS A 174 0.10 -21.40 -2.07
CA LYS A 174 0.62 -21.87 -3.36
C LYS A 174 2.11 -21.56 -3.58
N ARG A 175 2.73 -20.74 -2.71
CA ARG A 175 4.06 -20.16 -2.98
C ARG A 175 5.18 -20.63 -2.07
N GLY A 176 4.85 -20.92 -0.81
CA GLY A 176 5.85 -21.20 0.20
C GLY A 176 6.45 -22.61 0.13
N HIS A 177 7.76 -22.68 0.38
CA HIS A 177 8.60 -23.88 0.40
C HIS A 177 7.96 -25.13 1.05
N VAL A 178 8.41 -26.31 0.64
CA VAL A 178 7.96 -27.61 1.19
C VAL A 178 9.16 -28.32 1.83
N VAL A 179 9.01 -28.70 3.10
CA VAL A 179 10.04 -29.41 3.89
C VAL A 179 9.47 -30.77 4.29
N LEU A 180 9.93 -31.86 3.67
CA LEU A 180 9.47 -33.22 4.03
C LEU A 180 10.34 -33.82 5.14
N ASP A 181 10.32 -33.19 6.32
CA ASP A 181 10.97 -33.74 7.52
C ASP A 181 10.17 -34.90 8.14
N GLU A 182 10.82 -35.71 8.99
CA GLU A 182 10.20 -36.86 9.66
C GLU A 182 8.92 -36.50 10.43
N LYS A 183 8.90 -35.28 11.00
CA LYS A 183 7.77 -34.78 11.80
C LYS A 183 6.55 -34.51 10.92
N LEU A 184 6.74 -33.92 9.74
CA LEU A 184 5.70 -33.70 8.76
C LEU A 184 5.28 -35.00 8.09
N LEU A 185 6.22 -35.87 7.72
CA LEU A 185 5.93 -37.19 7.16
C LEU A 185 5.03 -37.98 8.12
N GLY A 186 5.37 -38.03 9.41
CA GLY A 186 4.53 -38.61 10.46
C GLY A 186 3.15 -37.95 10.63
N HIS A 187 2.94 -36.72 10.15
CA HIS A 187 1.63 -36.05 10.12
C HIS A 187 0.83 -36.32 8.84
N LEU A 188 1.51 -36.44 7.69
CA LEU A 188 0.89 -36.68 6.37
C LEU A 188 0.54 -38.16 6.18
N ILE A 189 1.48 -39.03 6.49
CA ILE A 189 1.40 -40.49 6.31
C ILE A 189 0.77 -41.13 7.54
N GLY A 190 1.01 -40.56 8.73
CA GLY A 190 0.65 -41.14 10.03
C GLY A 190 1.82 -41.88 10.67
N LYS A 191 1.58 -42.47 11.84
CA LYS A 191 2.42 -43.52 12.44
C LYS A 191 1.66 -44.84 12.32
N ASP A 192 2.35 -45.96 12.12
CA ASP A 192 1.69 -47.26 11.88
C ASP A 192 0.81 -47.73 13.05
N TYR A 193 1.01 -47.18 14.26
CA TYR A 193 0.21 -47.43 15.46
C TYR A 193 -0.90 -46.39 15.72
N SER A 194 -1.22 -45.53 14.75
CA SER A 194 -2.28 -44.52 14.85
C SER A 194 -3.67 -45.13 14.69
N LYS A 195 -4.53 -45.02 15.71
CA LYS A 195 -5.96 -45.35 15.60
C LYS A 195 -6.77 -44.43 14.67
N ASN A 196 -6.19 -43.33 14.18
CA ASN A 196 -6.85 -42.48 13.19
C ASN A 196 -6.63 -43.02 11.78
N PRO A 197 -7.65 -43.06 10.91
CA PRO A 197 -7.48 -43.44 9.51
C PRO A 197 -6.49 -42.50 8.80
N HIS A 198 -5.65 -43.08 7.94
CA HIS A 198 -4.71 -42.30 7.12
C HIS A 198 -5.47 -41.29 6.26
N LYS A 199 -4.99 -40.04 6.22
CA LYS A 199 -5.64 -38.94 5.45
C LYS A 199 -5.41 -39.02 3.94
N LEU A 200 -4.45 -39.85 3.51
CA LEU A 200 -3.95 -39.97 2.13
C LEU A 200 -3.90 -41.46 1.75
N SER A 201 -4.10 -41.78 0.48
CA SER A 201 -4.08 -43.16 -0.05
C SER A 201 -2.69 -43.79 0.02
N ALA A 202 -2.58 -45.10 -0.22
CA ALA A 202 -1.32 -45.82 -0.12
C ALA A 202 -0.27 -45.32 -1.14
N GLU A 203 -0.70 -44.99 -2.34
CA GLU A 203 0.11 -44.53 -3.46
C GLU A 203 0.69 -43.14 -3.18
N ILE A 204 -0.14 -42.22 -2.64
CA ILE A 204 0.27 -40.88 -2.21
C ILE A 204 1.31 -40.99 -1.08
N ARG A 205 1.09 -41.91 -0.12
CA ARG A 205 2.03 -42.13 1.00
C ARG A 205 3.36 -42.69 0.51
N ALA A 206 3.36 -43.64 -0.42
CA ALA A 206 4.58 -44.18 -1.02
C ALA A 206 5.39 -43.11 -1.78
N ALA A 207 4.72 -42.28 -2.58
CA ALA A 207 5.35 -41.15 -3.28
C ALA A 207 5.97 -40.12 -2.32
N LEU A 208 5.31 -39.82 -1.20
CA LEU A 208 5.84 -38.94 -0.16
C LEU A 208 7.03 -39.54 0.59
N LEU A 209 7.05 -40.86 0.83
CA LEU A 209 8.19 -41.56 1.44
C LEU A 209 9.42 -41.56 0.52
N ALA A 210 9.23 -41.72 -0.79
CA ALA A 210 10.30 -41.64 -1.78
C ALA A 210 10.95 -40.24 -1.85
N LEU A 211 10.28 -39.20 -1.33
CA LEU A 211 10.77 -37.83 -1.22
C LEU A 211 11.17 -37.47 0.23
N ALA A 212 11.29 -38.42 1.15
CA ALA A 212 11.62 -38.14 2.53
C ALA A 212 12.98 -37.43 2.68
N GLY A 213 13.06 -36.44 3.58
CA GLY A 213 14.27 -35.65 3.81
C GLY A 213 14.59 -34.60 2.74
N THR A 214 13.80 -34.51 1.66
CA THR A 214 14.00 -33.50 0.62
C THR A 214 13.42 -32.13 0.99
N LEU A 215 14.05 -31.08 0.47
CA LEU A 215 13.68 -29.68 0.64
C LEU A 215 13.40 -29.06 -0.73
N PHE A 216 12.18 -28.54 -0.92
CA PHE A 216 11.78 -27.85 -2.16
C PHE A 216 11.62 -26.36 -1.89
N ALA A 217 12.32 -25.53 -2.67
CA ALA A 217 12.28 -24.09 -2.49
C ALA A 217 10.93 -23.50 -2.93
N THR A 218 10.27 -24.13 -3.92
CA THR A 218 8.93 -23.77 -4.40
C THR A 218 7.97 -24.96 -4.37
N ARG A 219 6.67 -24.68 -4.55
CA ARG A 219 5.64 -25.73 -4.67
C ARG A 219 5.59 -26.33 -6.07
N GLU A 220 5.94 -25.54 -7.08
CA GLU A 220 6.13 -26.02 -8.45
C GLU A 220 7.27 -27.07 -8.53
N GLU A 221 8.35 -26.92 -7.75
CA GLU A 221 9.41 -27.94 -7.64
C GLU A 221 8.95 -29.22 -6.94
N PHE A 222 8.21 -29.06 -5.83
CA PHE A 222 7.59 -30.21 -5.16
C PHE A 222 6.60 -30.94 -6.09
N TYR A 223 5.82 -30.22 -6.89
CA TYR A 223 4.91 -30.81 -7.88
C TYR A 223 5.67 -31.69 -8.88
N GLU A 224 6.79 -31.21 -9.43
CA GLU A 224 7.61 -32.01 -10.36
C GLU A 224 8.24 -33.24 -9.70
N ALA A 225 8.78 -33.09 -8.50
CA ALA A 225 9.36 -34.22 -7.76
C ALA A 225 8.30 -35.25 -7.39
N TYR A 226 7.14 -34.81 -6.90
CA TYR A 226 6.00 -35.66 -6.58
C TYR A 226 5.49 -36.39 -7.82
N ARG A 227 5.30 -35.69 -8.96
CA ARG A 227 4.87 -36.29 -10.22
C ARG A 227 5.80 -37.44 -10.67
N ARG A 228 7.11 -37.26 -10.52
CA ARG A 228 8.12 -38.30 -10.84
C ARG A 228 8.08 -39.46 -9.85
N ALA A 229 8.00 -39.18 -8.55
CA ALA A 229 7.96 -40.20 -7.49
C ALA A 229 6.64 -41.00 -7.48
N ARG A 230 5.53 -40.37 -7.88
CA ARG A 230 4.17 -40.95 -7.88
C ARG A 230 3.97 -42.02 -8.94
N GLY A 231 4.63 -41.87 -10.10
CA GLY A 231 4.58 -42.80 -11.23
C GLY A 231 3.21 -42.95 -11.90
N GLY A 232 3.21 -43.56 -13.08
CA GLY A 232 2.00 -43.96 -13.81
C GLY A 232 1.24 -42.84 -14.53
N GLU A 233 0.19 -43.23 -15.27
CA GLU A 233 -0.63 -42.35 -16.11
C GLU A 233 -1.72 -41.59 -15.33
N ALA A 234 -1.37 -41.04 -14.16
CA ALA A 234 -2.28 -40.17 -13.43
C ALA A 234 -2.55 -38.89 -14.26
N SER A 235 -3.82 -38.57 -14.50
CA SER A 235 -4.18 -37.37 -15.25
C SER A 235 -3.69 -36.10 -14.53
N SER A 236 -3.40 -35.05 -15.29
CA SER A 236 -2.92 -33.77 -14.73
C SER A 236 -3.86 -33.21 -13.64
N PHE A 237 -5.18 -33.43 -13.79
CA PHE A 237 -6.19 -33.06 -12.80
C PHE A 237 -6.11 -33.92 -11.53
N ALA A 238 -5.98 -35.25 -11.65
CA ALA A 238 -5.83 -36.14 -10.50
C ALA A 238 -4.58 -35.79 -9.67
N LEU A 239 -3.44 -35.57 -10.33
CA LEU A 239 -2.21 -35.10 -9.67
C LEU A 239 -2.40 -33.74 -8.97
N HIS A 240 -3.15 -32.82 -9.59
CA HIS A 240 -3.45 -31.52 -8.98
C HIS A 240 -4.29 -31.65 -7.70
N ASP A 241 -5.26 -32.56 -7.67
CA ASP A 241 -6.10 -32.81 -6.50
C ASP A 241 -5.33 -33.53 -5.38
N GLU A 242 -4.52 -34.56 -5.71
CA GLU A 242 -3.61 -35.21 -4.75
C GLU A 242 -2.69 -34.19 -4.07
N ILE A 243 -2.01 -33.35 -4.87
CA ILE A 243 -1.10 -32.32 -4.38
C ILE A 243 -1.84 -31.22 -3.60
N THR A 244 -3.05 -30.84 -4.02
CA THR A 244 -3.89 -29.90 -3.28
C THR A 244 -4.31 -30.46 -1.92
N ALA A 245 -4.55 -31.77 -1.80
CA ALA A 245 -4.80 -32.43 -0.52
C ALA A 245 -3.57 -32.38 0.39
N ILE A 246 -2.37 -32.68 -0.13
CA ILE A 246 -1.10 -32.56 0.61
C ILE A 246 -0.90 -31.11 1.07
N TYR A 247 -1.09 -30.12 0.20
CA TYR A 247 -0.92 -28.69 0.49
C TYR A 247 -1.83 -28.15 1.60
N ARG A 248 -3.02 -28.74 1.80
CA ARG A 248 -3.94 -28.41 2.91
C ARG A 248 -3.44 -28.94 4.27
N LEU A 249 -2.53 -29.90 4.27
CA LEU A 249 -1.93 -30.51 5.47
C LEU A 249 -0.56 -29.93 5.82
N LEU A 250 0.05 -29.12 4.94
CA LEU A 250 1.34 -28.49 5.20
C LEU A 250 1.27 -27.45 6.34
N PRO A 251 2.31 -27.32 7.19
CA PRO A 251 2.30 -26.40 8.31
C PRO A 251 2.16 -24.95 7.84
N LEU A 252 1.31 -24.17 8.50
CA LEU A 252 1.06 -22.78 8.06
C LEU A 252 2.31 -21.90 8.12
N SER A 253 3.31 -22.25 8.93
CA SER A 253 4.63 -21.61 8.94
C SER A 253 5.40 -21.73 7.62
N THR A 254 5.03 -22.65 6.74
CA THR A 254 5.58 -22.70 5.39
C THR A 254 4.97 -21.67 4.46
N MET A 255 3.77 -21.16 4.74
CA MET A 255 3.04 -20.24 3.85
C MET A 255 3.64 -18.84 3.88
N GLU A 256 3.88 -18.31 2.68
CA GLU A 256 4.31 -16.93 2.48
C GLU A 256 3.13 -15.97 2.72
N MET A 257 3.46 -14.76 3.18
CA MET A 257 2.51 -13.75 3.62
C MET A 257 2.35 -12.67 2.54
N TRP A 258 1.21 -12.69 1.84
CA TRP A 258 0.97 -11.86 0.65
C TRP A 258 -0.38 -11.12 0.70
N PRO A 259 -0.53 -9.99 -0.03
CA PRO A 259 -1.79 -9.28 -0.12
C PRO A 259 -2.91 -10.22 -0.59
N LYS A 260 -4.06 -10.16 0.08
CA LYS A 260 -5.25 -10.83 -0.42
C LYS A 260 -5.60 -10.18 -1.76
N LYS A 261 -5.47 -10.95 -2.84
CA LYS A 261 -6.19 -10.67 -4.09
C LYS A 261 -7.68 -10.73 -3.73
N ALA A 262 -8.43 -9.70 -4.11
CA ALA A 262 -9.88 -9.77 -3.98
C ALA A 262 -10.34 -10.93 -4.88
N GLY A 263 -11.19 -11.80 -4.34
CA GLY A 263 -11.78 -12.86 -5.14
C GLY A 263 -12.68 -12.28 -6.23
N ASP A 264 -12.91 -13.05 -7.28
CA ASP A 264 -13.95 -12.75 -8.25
C ASP A 264 -15.31 -12.59 -7.54
N TYR A 265 -16.10 -11.62 -7.98
CA TYR A 265 -17.39 -11.26 -7.41
C TYR A 265 -18.51 -12.24 -7.80
N THR A 266 -18.21 -13.18 -8.70
CA THR A 266 -19.11 -14.23 -9.22
C THR A 266 -19.40 -15.38 -8.24
N VAL A 267 -18.70 -15.45 -7.10
CA VAL A 267 -18.87 -16.55 -6.12
C VAL A 267 -19.98 -16.24 -5.12
N GLU A 268 -20.96 -17.14 -4.96
CA GLU A 268 -22.16 -16.97 -4.10
C GLU A 268 -21.89 -16.56 -2.65
N ARG A 269 -20.72 -16.90 -2.09
CA ARG A 269 -20.34 -16.50 -0.74
C ARG A 269 -19.63 -15.16 -0.79
N PRO A 270 -20.11 -14.12 -0.05
CA PRO A 270 -19.44 -12.83 0.00
C PRO A 270 -17.98 -13.07 0.41
N PRO A 271 -17.00 -12.65 -0.41
CA PRO A 271 -15.61 -13.00 -0.19
C PRO A 271 -15.18 -12.50 1.19
N ALA A 272 -14.21 -13.16 1.84
CA ALA A 272 -13.87 -12.83 3.23
C ALA A 272 -13.71 -11.31 3.52
N PRO A 273 -13.11 -10.48 2.64
CA PRO A 273 -13.12 -9.02 2.76
C PRO A 273 -14.50 -8.36 2.94
N GLU A 274 -15.55 -8.83 2.26
CA GLU A 274 -16.90 -8.26 2.37
C GLU A 274 -17.51 -8.50 3.74
N ARG A 275 -17.46 -9.74 4.25
CA ARG A 275 -17.96 -10.07 5.59
C ARG A 275 -17.20 -9.31 6.68
N ASP A 276 -15.94 -9.01 6.43
CA ASP A 276 -15.07 -8.26 7.33
C ASP A 276 -15.38 -6.74 7.25
N LEU A 277 -15.66 -6.20 6.06
CA LEU A 277 -16.24 -4.86 5.90
C LEU A 277 -17.60 -4.72 6.62
N ARG A 278 -18.53 -5.68 6.46
CA ARG A 278 -19.84 -5.67 7.14
C ARG A 278 -19.74 -5.52 8.67
N ALA A 279 -18.70 -6.10 9.28
CA ALA A 279 -18.43 -5.97 10.72
C ALA A 279 -17.87 -4.60 11.16
N PHE A 280 -17.47 -3.74 10.20
CA PHE A 280 -17.06 -2.35 10.39
C PHE A 280 -18.21 -1.35 10.17
N GLU A 281 -19.24 -1.74 9.39
CA GLU A 281 -20.49 -0.97 9.17
C GLU A 281 -21.51 -1.22 10.26
N HIS A 282 -21.64 -2.46 10.73
CA HIS A 282 -22.61 -2.86 11.73
C HIS A 282 -21.90 -3.36 12.99
N LEU A 283 -21.47 -2.41 13.82
CA LEU A 283 -20.87 -2.72 15.12
C LEU A 283 -21.87 -3.50 15.99
N PRO A 284 -21.47 -4.63 16.61
CA PRO A 284 -22.37 -5.38 17.49
C PRO A 284 -22.82 -4.53 18.69
N ARG A 285 -24.08 -4.69 19.12
CA ARG A 285 -24.61 -4.03 20.33
C ARG A 285 -23.71 -4.28 21.56
N ASP A 286 -23.16 -5.50 21.70
CA ASP A 286 -22.16 -5.86 22.73
C ASP A 286 -20.71 -5.58 22.30
N PHE A 287 -20.43 -4.37 21.81
CA PHE A 287 -19.15 -3.97 21.20
C PHE A 287 -17.91 -4.58 21.88
N ARG A 288 -17.80 -4.36 23.21
CA ARG A 288 -16.64 -4.69 24.05
C ARG A 288 -16.22 -6.18 24.06
N ARG A 289 -17.09 -7.11 23.63
CA ARG A 289 -16.81 -8.57 23.62
C ARG A 289 -16.63 -9.17 22.22
N LYS A 290 -16.95 -8.46 21.14
CA LYS A 290 -17.04 -9.04 19.78
C LYS A 290 -16.13 -8.37 18.75
N VAL A 291 -15.90 -7.06 18.83
CA VAL A 291 -15.01 -6.32 17.91
C VAL A 291 -14.21 -5.27 18.68
N TRP A 292 -12.92 -5.18 18.39
CA TRP A 292 -12.01 -4.13 18.82
C TRP A 292 -11.57 -3.32 17.61
N LEU A 293 -11.71 -1.99 17.68
CA LEU A 293 -11.19 -1.07 16.68
C LEU A 293 -10.20 -0.11 17.33
N ARG A 294 -9.07 0.09 16.67
CA ARG A 294 -8.07 1.10 17.05
C ARG A 294 -7.82 2.00 15.85
N LYS A 295 -8.14 3.30 15.97
CA LYS A 295 -7.70 4.30 15.00
C LYS A 295 -6.17 4.39 15.07
N ILE A 296 -5.54 4.45 13.90
CA ILE A 296 -4.11 4.71 13.76
C ILE A 296 -3.97 6.17 13.30
N SER A 297 -3.20 6.96 14.03
CA SER A 297 -2.98 8.39 13.74
C SER A 297 -1.87 8.62 12.72
N ASP A 298 -0.91 7.70 12.66
CA ASP A 298 0.39 7.89 12.00
C ASP A 298 0.44 7.13 10.66
N VAL A 299 -0.70 7.05 9.96
CA VAL A 299 -0.91 6.38 8.67
C VAL A 299 -2.07 7.06 7.94
N ASP A 300 -1.88 7.41 6.67
CA ASP A 300 -2.96 7.80 5.77
C ASP A 300 -3.41 6.62 4.85
N SER A 301 -4.56 6.79 4.18
CA SER A 301 -5.11 5.74 3.32
C SER A 301 -4.29 5.47 2.05
N ILE A 302 -3.47 6.42 1.61
CA ILE A 302 -2.57 6.30 0.46
C ILE A 302 -1.36 5.45 0.87
N ASP A 303 -0.79 5.66 2.07
CA ASP A 303 0.33 4.84 2.57
C ASP A 303 -0.04 3.34 2.63
N LEU A 304 -1.29 3.00 2.97
CA LEU A 304 -1.81 1.62 2.91
C LEU A 304 -1.96 1.08 1.47
N LEU A 305 -2.36 1.93 0.52
CA LEU A 305 -2.44 1.58 -0.89
C LEU A 305 -1.05 1.30 -1.46
N GLU A 306 -0.11 2.19 -1.21
CA GLU A 306 1.30 2.07 -1.62
C GLU A 306 1.98 0.88 -0.95
N ALA A 307 1.76 0.65 0.35
CA ALA A 307 2.25 -0.54 1.03
C ALA A 307 1.69 -1.82 0.38
N ARG A 308 0.39 -1.87 0.06
CA ARG A 308 -0.22 -3.02 -0.63
C ARG A 308 0.36 -3.21 -2.03
N GLN A 309 0.60 -2.13 -2.78
CA GLN A 309 1.25 -2.16 -4.10
C GLN A 309 2.66 -2.72 -3.98
N GLN A 310 3.47 -2.24 -3.02
CA GLN A 310 4.83 -2.71 -2.75
C GLN A 310 4.90 -4.21 -2.44
N PHE A 311 4.04 -4.72 -1.56
CA PHE A 311 3.91 -6.18 -1.35
C PHE A 311 3.53 -6.92 -2.65
N THR A 312 2.65 -6.36 -3.48
CA THR A 312 2.20 -6.99 -4.74
C THR A 312 3.29 -6.98 -5.80
N LEU A 313 4.08 -5.91 -5.88
CA LEU A 313 5.24 -5.78 -6.75
C LEU A 313 6.34 -6.77 -6.35
N HIS A 314 6.66 -6.87 -5.06
CA HIS A 314 7.59 -7.86 -4.53
C HIS A 314 7.13 -9.29 -4.86
N GLN A 315 5.82 -9.57 -4.75
CA GLN A 315 5.22 -10.86 -5.15
C GLN A 315 5.45 -11.19 -6.64
N LEU A 316 5.15 -10.24 -7.54
CA LEU A 316 5.28 -10.42 -8.99
C LEU A 316 6.75 -10.57 -9.41
N TYR A 317 7.64 -9.78 -8.82
CA TYR A 317 9.07 -9.85 -9.09
C TYR A 317 9.69 -11.18 -8.64
N GLN A 318 9.29 -11.70 -7.47
CA GLN A 318 9.70 -13.04 -7.04
C GLN A 318 9.13 -14.15 -7.93
N ASP A 319 7.94 -13.98 -8.50
CA ASP A 319 7.37 -14.95 -9.44
C ASP A 319 8.19 -15.04 -10.72
N GLU A 320 8.49 -13.89 -11.32
CA GLU A 320 9.26 -13.80 -12.55
C GLU A 320 10.66 -14.42 -12.41
N LEU A 321 11.37 -14.10 -11.33
CA LEU A 321 12.71 -14.65 -11.08
C LEU A 321 12.74 -16.16 -10.87
N LEU A 322 11.69 -16.71 -10.26
CA LEU A 322 11.61 -18.11 -9.84
C LEU A 322 10.83 -18.99 -10.83
N GLY A 323 10.38 -18.43 -11.96
CA GLY A 323 9.54 -19.14 -12.93
C GLY A 323 8.18 -19.58 -12.37
N ARG A 324 7.70 -18.92 -11.30
CA ARG A 324 6.43 -19.25 -10.62
C ARG A 324 5.28 -18.44 -11.21
N ASN A 325 4.08 -19.00 -11.14
CA ASN A 325 2.82 -18.26 -11.34
C ASN A 325 1.97 -18.23 -10.06
N GLY A 326 2.42 -18.90 -8.98
CA GLY A 326 1.66 -19.08 -7.75
C GLY A 326 0.40 -19.91 -7.94
N THR A 327 0.38 -20.86 -8.88
CA THR A 327 -0.66 -21.89 -8.96
C THR A 327 -0.31 -23.13 -8.14
N GLY A 328 0.99 -23.34 -7.84
CA GLY A 328 1.51 -24.60 -7.29
C GLY A 328 1.67 -25.71 -8.33
N VAL A 329 1.46 -25.39 -9.61
CA VAL A 329 1.70 -26.26 -10.78
C VAL A 329 2.70 -25.52 -11.70
N PRO A 330 3.75 -26.18 -12.21
CA PRO A 330 4.69 -25.56 -13.14
C PRO A 330 4.00 -25.01 -14.39
N LEU A 331 4.47 -23.87 -14.87
CA LEU A 331 4.21 -23.45 -16.25
C LEU A 331 4.90 -24.42 -17.22
N ARG A 332 4.39 -24.55 -18.46
CA ARG A 332 5.17 -25.14 -19.55
C ARG A 332 6.30 -24.18 -19.91
N ASN A 333 7.52 -24.71 -20.01
CA ASN A 333 8.76 -23.96 -20.27
C ASN A 333 9.02 -22.81 -19.26
N PRO A 334 9.17 -23.10 -17.95
CA PRO A 334 9.43 -22.07 -16.95
C PRO A 334 10.91 -21.65 -16.99
N GLU A 335 11.20 -20.43 -17.45
CA GLU A 335 12.55 -19.86 -17.36
C GLU A 335 12.83 -19.38 -15.93
N VAL A 336 13.55 -20.20 -15.15
CA VAL A 336 14.07 -19.80 -13.84
C VAL A 336 15.30 -18.92 -14.07
N LYS A 337 15.21 -17.62 -13.75
CA LYS A 337 16.27 -16.62 -14.01
C LYS A 337 17.38 -16.59 -12.95
N MET A 338 17.42 -17.57 -12.06
CA MET A 338 18.27 -17.61 -10.86
C MET A 338 18.81 -19.01 -10.55
N ASP A 339 20.08 -19.07 -10.14
CA ASP A 339 20.65 -20.22 -9.45
C ASP A 339 20.10 -20.39 -8.01
N VAL A 340 20.46 -21.51 -7.38
CA VAL A 340 20.03 -21.88 -6.02
C VAL A 340 20.46 -20.87 -4.95
N ALA A 341 21.67 -20.31 -5.05
CA ALA A 341 22.19 -19.38 -4.05
C ALA A 341 21.45 -18.02 -4.13
N ARG A 342 21.25 -17.50 -5.34
CA ARG A 342 20.45 -16.29 -5.59
C ARG A 342 19.00 -16.47 -5.17
N ARG A 343 18.39 -17.62 -5.48
CA ARG A 343 17.05 -17.98 -5.01
C ARG A 343 16.95 -17.96 -3.48
N ASN A 344 17.90 -18.56 -2.77
CA ASN A 344 17.90 -18.58 -1.31
C ASN A 344 18.03 -17.16 -0.71
N ARG A 345 18.83 -16.28 -1.34
CA ARG A 345 18.91 -14.85 -0.97
C ARG A 345 17.57 -14.12 -1.13
N VAL A 346 16.75 -14.47 -2.13
CA VAL A 346 15.41 -13.90 -2.35
C VAL A 346 14.34 -14.48 -1.41
N LEU A 347 14.42 -15.78 -1.09
CA LEU A 347 13.44 -16.46 -0.22
C LEU A 347 13.67 -16.25 1.29
N ALA A 348 14.86 -15.82 1.69
CA ALA A 348 15.20 -15.49 3.08
C ALA A 348 14.42 -14.27 3.64
N PRO A 349 14.32 -13.12 2.95
CA PRO A 349 13.52 -11.98 3.40
C PRO A 349 12.01 -12.17 3.21
N THR A 350 11.55 -13.16 2.44
CA THR A 350 10.11 -13.37 2.19
C THR A 350 9.35 -13.55 3.51
N PRO A 351 8.38 -12.66 3.84
CA PRO A 351 7.62 -12.78 5.08
C PRO A 351 6.77 -14.07 5.08
N ARG A 352 6.77 -14.80 6.20
CA ARG A 352 6.04 -16.06 6.38
C ARG A 352 5.08 -15.99 7.56
N PHE A 353 4.12 -16.90 7.62
CA PHE A 353 3.17 -16.97 8.73
C PHE A 353 3.81 -17.45 10.03
N GLN A 354 4.24 -16.52 10.88
CA GLN A 354 4.68 -16.83 12.22
C GLN A 354 3.49 -17.01 13.18
N ARG A 355 3.46 -18.12 13.93
CA ARG A 355 2.51 -18.35 15.02
C ARG A 355 3.08 -17.79 16.32
N LEU A 356 2.25 -17.11 17.10
CA LEU A 356 2.68 -16.34 18.26
C LEU A 356 1.96 -16.80 19.54
N PRO A 357 2.59 -16.65 20.73
CA PRO A 357 1.98 -17.05 22.00
C PRO A 357 0.65 -16.33 22.29
N PRO A 358 -0.25 -16.90 23.11
CA PRO A 358 -0.11 -18.17 23.85
C PRO A 358 -0.43 -19.41 22.99
N HIS A 359 -0.90 -19.22 21.76
CA HIS A 359 -1.38 -20.31 20.93
C HIS A 359 -0.21 -21.04 20.26
N LYS A 360 0.36 -22.03 20.97
CA LYS A 360 1.10 -23.18 20.43
C LYS A 360 0.18 -24.42 20.48
N THR A 361 0.56 -25.56 19.88
CA THR A 361 -0.24 -26.50 19.02
C THR A 361 -0.09 -26.16 17.52
N ASP A 362 -0.75 -26.93 16.65
CA ASP A 362 -0.60 -26.91 15.19
C ASP A 362 -1.77 -26.24 14.44
N LYS A 363 -2.49 -25.31 15.09
CA LYS A 363 -3.74 -24.74 14.55
C LYS A 363 -3.67 -23.23 14.28
N VAL A 364 -3.55 -22.85 13.02
CA VAL A 364 -3.78 -21.47 12.51
C VAL A 364 -2.72 -20.43 12.93
N GLY A 365 -1.90 -19.98 11.96
CA GLY A 365 -1.28 -18.66 11.96
C GLY A 365 -2.31 -17.63 11.50
N ASN A 366 -2.39 -16.47 12.15
CA ASN A 366 -3.58 -15.62 12.05
C ASN A 366 -3.40 -14.39 11.14
N CYS A 367 -4.53 -13.83 10.71
CA CYS A 367 -4.60 -12.58 9.95
C CYS A 367 -4.14 -11.34 10.76
N ASN A 368 -3.95 -11.42 12.09
CA ASN A 368 -3.38 -10.30 12.85
C ASN A 368 -1.93 -10.05 12.45
N THR A 369 -1.13 -11.10 12.24
CA THR A 369 0.26 -10.96 11.76
C THR A 369 0.28 -10.27 10.39
N GLY A 370 -0.56 -10.71 9.45
CA GLY A 370 -0.69 -10.10 8.12
C GLY A 370 -1.15 -8.64 8.15
N ALA A 371 -2.19 -8.33 8.94
CA ALA A 371 -2.69 -6.97 9.11
C ALA A 371 -1.63 -6.04 9.74
N SER A 372 -0.93 -6.52 10.77
CA SER A 372 0.13 -5.75 11.46
C SER A 372 1.33 -5.49 10.55
N SER A 373 1.71 -6.48 9.73
CA SER A 373 2.80 -6.41 8.77
C SER A 373 2.58 -5.33 7.70
N LEU A 374 1.38 -5.27 7.13
CA LEU A 374 1.01 -4.23 6.18
C LEU A 374 0.96 -2.85 6.83
N LEU A 375 0.38 -2.77 8.03
CA LEU A 375 0.25 -1.52 8.76
C LEU A 375 1.60 -0.96 9.21
N GLN A 376 2.57 -1.81 9.58
CA GLN A 376 3.93 -1.40 9.90
C GLN A 376 4.62 -0.78 8.68
N ARG A 377 4.52 -1.40 7.49
CA ARG A 377 5.08 -0.83 6.26
C ARG A 377 4.43 0.52 5.90
N ALA A 378 3.13 0.69 6.17
CA ALA A 378 2.44 1.96 5.97
C ALA A 378 2.89 3.04 7.00
N VAL A 379 3.06 2.70 8.28
CA VAL A 379 3.65 3.61 9.29
C VAL A 379 5.07 4.03 8.92
N ASP A 380 5.90 3.09 8.45
CA ASP A 380 7.28 3.39 8.07
C ASP A 380 7.30 4.37 6.88
N ARG A 381 6.46 4.15 5.85
CA ARG A 381 6.29 5.13 4.74
C ARG A 381 5.79 6.49 5.20
N TYR A 382 4.78 6.53 6.07
CA TYR A 382 4.28 7.78 6.63
C TYR A 382 5.37 8.53 7.42
N ALA A 383 6.17 7.80 8.20
CA ALA A 383 7.27 8.36 8.97
C ALA A 383 8.35 8.95 8.03
N ASP A 384 8.79 8.19 7.03
CA ASP A 384 9.77 8.62 6.02
C ASP A 384 9.28 9.89 5.28
N LYS A 385 8.04 9.87 4.77
CA LYS A 385 7.37 10.97 4.07
C LYS A 385 7.29 12.27 4.88
N ASN A 386 7.17 12.16 6.20
CA ASN A 386 7.03 13.30 7.11
C ASN A 386 8.31 13.62 7.90
N ASN A 387 9.45 12.98 7.60
CA ASN A 387 10.71 13.08 8.36
C ASN A 387 10.56 12.80 9.86
N LEU A 388 9.70 11.85 10.22
CA LEU A 388 9.45 11.41 11.60
C LEU A 388 10.25 10.14 11.93
N PRO A 389 10.59 9.89 13.20
CA PRO A 389 11.21 8.62 13.59
C PRO A 389 10.22 7.46 13.37
N SER A 390 10.65 6.39 12.68
CA SER A 390 9.84 5.17 12.50
C SER A 390 9.40 4.60 13.84
N LYS A 391 8.07 4.50 14.02
CA LYS A 391 7.43 3.94 15.21
C LYS A 391 7.05 2.49 14.98
N LYS A 392 7.07 1.69 16.05
CA LYS A 392 6.47 0.36 16.03
C LYS A 392 4.95 0.52 16.10
N VAL A 393 4.26 -0.08 15.14
CA VAL A 393 2.83 -0.35 15.24
C VAL A 393 2.61 -1.25 16.46
N ALA A 394 1.48 -1.05 17.15
CA ALA A 394 0.94 -2.04 18.06
C ALA A 394 -0.45 -2.42 17.55
N ALA A 395 -0.70 -3.72 17.37
CA ALA A 395 -2.01 -4.23 16.97
C ALA A 395 -3.09 -3.81 18.00
N ALA A 396 -4.37 -3.89 17.62
CA ALA A 396 -5.48 -3.45 18.48
C ALA A 396 -5.80 -4.37 19.67
N SER A 397 -4.88 -5.24 20.11
CA SER A 397 -5.12 -6.16 21.24
C SER A 397 -3.81 -6.45 21.98
N CYS A 398 -3.88 -6.57 23.30
CA CYS A 398 -2.78 -7.05 24.16
C CYS A 398 -2.36 -8.50 23.84
N PHE A 399 -3.23 -9.29 23.21
CA PHE A 399 -2.92 -10.61 22.66
C PHE A 399 -2.65 -10.59 21.14
N GLY A 400 -2.74 -9.41 20.51
CA GLY A 400 -2.33 -9.14 19.12
C GLY A 400 -0.81 -9.03 18.99
N VAL A 401 -0.08 -9.96 19.61
CA VAL A 401 1.37 -10.09 19.45
C VAL A 401 1.68 -10.29 17.96
N GLY A 402 2.76 -9.68 17.47
CA GLY A 402 3.24 -9.81 16.09
C GLY A 402 3.71 -8.50 15.47
N SER A 403 3.18 -7.38 15.98
CA SER A 403 3.46 -6.01 15.54
C SER A 403 4.86 -5.47 15.95
N THR A 404 5.68 -6.27 16.64
CA THR A 404 7.07 -5.92 16.99
C THR A 404 8.10 -6.18 15.88
N HIS A 405 7.72 -6.88 14.81
CA HIS A 405 8.59 -7.18 13.67
C HIS A 405 8.52 -6.05 12.64
N ARG A 406 9.63 -5.34 12.44
CA ARG A 406 9.82 -4.56 11.22
C ARG A 406 10.04 -5.53 10.07
N LEU A 407 9.10 -5.62 9.15
CA LEU A 407 9.34 -6.30 7.88
C LEU A 407 10.16 -5.39 6.98
N ALA A 408 11.45 -5.68 6.86
CA ALA A 408 12.28 -5.16 5.78
C ALA A 408 11.85 -5.84 4.47
N ILE A 409 10.80 -5.31 3.85
CA ILE A 409 10.40 -5.72 2.50
C ILE A 409 11.37 -5.03 1.55
N TRP A 410 12.23 -5.83 0.93
CA TRP A 410 13.11 -5.35 -0.13
C TRP A 410 12.26 -4.80 -1.28
N ASP A 411 12.46 -3.53 -1.59
CA ASP A 411 11.87 -2.88 -2.77
C ASP A 411 12.70 -3.28 -4.00
N PRO A 412 12.15 -4.10 -4.93
CA PRO A 412 12.89 -4.54 -6.11
C PRO A 412 13.15 -3.41 -7.12
N LEU A 413 12.50 -2.25 -6.96
CA LEU A 413 12.72 -1.04 -7.74
C LEU A 413 13.47 0.05 -6.95
N GLY A 414 13.85 -0.24 -5.70
CA GLY A 414 14.60 0.67 -4.83
C GLY A 414 16.02 0.93 -5.34
N ILE A 415 16.49 2.16 -5.17
CA ILE A 415 17.78 2.66 -5.69
C ILE A 415 19.00 1.88 -5.13
N ASP A 416 18.83 1.16 -4.02
CA ASP A 416 19.85 0.27 -3.42
C ASP A 416 20.20 -0.97 -4.26
N ALA A 417 19.51 -1.21 -5.38
CA ALA A 417 19.98 -2.15 -6.41
C ALA A 417 21.42 -1.86 -6.88
N LYS A 418 21.94 -0.64 -6.66
CA LYS A 418 23.32 -0.22 -6.98
C LYS A 418 24.41 -0.65 -5.98
N LYS A 419 24.10 -1.35 -4.88
CA LYS A 419 25.11 -1.78 -3.87
C LYS A 419 25.09 -3.28 -3.50
N GLY A 420 24.37 -4.11 -4.24
CA GLY A 420 24.08 -5.51 -3.84
C GLY A 420 24.49 -6.63 -4.81
N ILE A 421 25.29 -6.35 -5.86
CA ILE A 421 25.81 -7.37 -6.78
C ILE A 421 27.29 -7.10 -7.09
N THR A 422 28.16 -7.21 -6.07
CA THR A 422 29.63 -7.30 -6.23
C THR A 422 30.30 -7.73 -4.91
N SER A 423 30.10 -9.02 -4.56
CA SER A 423 30.98 -9.84 -3.69
C SER A 423 30.39 -11.26 -3.62
#